data_AF-A0A4R6F4E1-F1
#
_entry.id   AF-A0A4R6F4E1-F1
#
_cell.length_a   1.000
_cell.length_b   1.000
_cell.length_c   1.000
_cell.angle_alpha   90.00
_cell.angle_beta   90.00
_cell.angle_gamma   90.00
#
_symmetry.space_group_name_H-M   'P 1'
#
loop_
_entity.id
_entity.type
_entity.pdbx_description
1 polymer ?
#
loop_
_entity_poly.entity_id
_entity_poly.type
_entity_poly.pdbx_seq_one_letter_code
_entity_poly.pdbx_strand_id
1 'polypeptide(L)'
;MINKTIASSLLAAQFFRLAADDGINKLDLDTSSFEFVPTATRRSSSLVAFSGFFINGRVTTIPFVISFSKTSKTSASMRAMPMQFTASCIGSQRSRLLAMLSVIDYLERDGELPPADGLVEHISYLTKGGVLTDRAAICKEYPAFRERAAKDLPYDLSLEVLAALEEVAA
;
A
#
# COMPACT_ATOMS: atom_id res chain seq x y z
N MET A 1 -2.22 -16.16 -7.87
CA MET A 1 -3.04 -14.98 -7.49
C MET A 1 -3.06 -14.98 -5.97
N ILE A 2 -2.44 -13.99 -5.33
CA ILE A 2 -2.28 -13.98 -3.87
C ILE A 2 -3.67 -13.90 -3.22
N ASN A 3 -3.86 -14.65 -2.14
CA ASN A 3 -5.09 -14.62 -1.36
C ASN A 3 -5.38 -13.18 -0.90
N LYS A 4 -6.58 -12.64 -1.20
CA LYS A 4 -7.00 -11.28 -0.84
C LYS A 4 -6.80 -10.98 0.66
N THR A 5 -6.98 -12.00 1.51
CA THR A 5 -6.72 -11.92 2.95
C THR A 5 -5.24 -11.67 3.27
N ILE A 6 -4.32 -12.36 2.60
CA ILE A 6 -2.87 -12.17 2.77
C ILE A 6 -2.47 -10.75 2.35
N ALA A 7 -3.01 -10.26 1.22
CA ALA A 7 -2.73 -8.92 0.74
C ALA A 7 -3.26 -7.83 1.68
N SER A 8 -4.48 -7.98 2.22
CA SER A 8 -5.07 -7.02 3.15
C SER A 8 -4.39 -7.03 4.52
N SER A 9 -3.98 -8.19 5.03
CA SER A 9 -3.21 -8.31 6.27
C SER A 9 -1.83 -7.66 6.15
N LEU A 10 -1.13 -7.86 5.03
CA LEU A 10 0.13 -7.18 4.77
C LEU A 10 -0.06 -5.65 4.71
N LEU A 11 -1.09 -5.18 3.99
CA LEU A 11 -1.41 -3.75 3.91
C LEU A 11 -1.64 -3.14 5.30
N ALA A 12 -2.39 -3.82 6.16
CA ALA A 12 -2.61 -3.36 7.53
C ALA A 12 -1.33 -3.31 8.36
N ALA A 13 -0.50 -4.37 8.31
CA ALA A 13 0.79 -4.40 9.02
C ALA A 13 1.74 -3.29 8.55
N GLN A 14 1.74 -2.97 7.25
CA GLN A 14 2.48 -1.84 6.70
C GLN A 14 1.99 -0.51 7.30
N PHE A 15 0.68 -0.28 7.31
CA PHE A 15 0.09 0.95 7.84
C PHE A 15 0.30 1.11 9.35
N PHE A 16 0.13 0.05 10.13
CA PHE A 16 0.31 0.08 11.59
C PHE A 16 1.77 0.36 11.96
N ARG A 17 2.73 -0.24 11.24
CA ARG A 17 4.15 0.08 11.43
C ARG A 17 4.46 1.54 11.09
N LEU A 18 3.95 2.05 9.97
CA LEU A 18 4.20 3.44 9.57
C LEU A 18 3.59 4.45 10.55
N ALA A 19 2.41 4.16 11.11
CA ALA A 19 1.84 4.97 12.17
C ALA A 19 2.70 4.93 13.44
N ALA A 20 3.26 3.76 13.79
CA ALA A 20 4.17 3.63 14.92
C ALA A 20 5.48 4.42 14.72
N ASP A 21 6.07 4.34 13.53
CA ASP A 21 7.27 5.09 13.15
C ASP A 21 7.04 6.62 13.25
N ASP A 22 5.82 7.08 12.97
CA ASP A 22 5.41 8.49 13.04
C ASP A 22 4.87 8.89 14.44
N GLY A 23 5.05 8.04 15.46
CA GLY A 23 4.83 8.38 16.88
C GLY A 23 3.46 8.01 17.46
N ILE A 24 2.65 7.22 16.75
CA ILE A 24 1.46 6.60 17.33
C ILE A 24 1.88 5.38 18.15
N ASN A 25 1.15 5.06 19.22
CA ASN A 25 1.39 3.81 19.95
C ASN A 25 1.25 2.62 18.99
N LYS A 26 2.20 1.68 19.05
CA LYS A 26 2.15 0.47 18.24
C LYS A 26 0.81 -0.22 18.44
N LEU A 27 0.06 -0.37 17.35
CA LEU A 27 -1.19 -1.11 17.32
C LEU A 27 -0.86 -2.58 17.05
N ASP A 28 -1.13 -3.45 18.01
CA ASP A 28 -1.06 -4.89 17.78
C ASP A 28 -2.26 -5.33 16.95
N LEU A 29 -2.01 -6.00 15.84
CA LEU A 29 -3.06 -6.46 14.92
C LEU A 29 -3.69 -7.74 15.49
N ASP A 30 -4.93 -7.66 15.97
CA ASP A 30 -5.70 -8.83 16.37
C ASP A 30 -6.35 -9.45 15.14
N THR A 31 -5.72 -10.50 14.62
CA THR A 31 -6.22 -11.20 13.43
C THR A 31 -7.59 -11.84 13.60
N SER A 32 -8.08 -12.02 14.84
CA SER A 32 -9.41 -12.60 15.09
C SER A 32 -10.56 -11.59 14.94
N SER A 33 -10.26 -10.30 15.05
CA SER A 33 -11.23 -9.20 14.95
C SER A 33 -10.85 -8.15 13.91
N PHE A 34 -9.80 -8.43 13.13
CA PHE A 34 -9.33 -7.57 12.06
C PHE A 34 -10.27 -7.61 10.85
N GLU A 35 -10.64 -6.43 10.37
CA GLU A 35 -11.36 -6.27 9.11
C GLU A 35 -10.76 -5.11 8.31
N PHE A 36 -10.50 -5.33 7.03
CA PHE A 36 -10.18 -4.26 6.10
C PHE A 36 -11.45 -3.87 5.35
N VAL A 37 -11.81 -2.58 5.40
CA VAL A 37 -13.00 -2.05 4.72
C VAL A 37 -12.56 -1.17 3.53
N PRO A 38 -12.36 -1.76 2.33
CA PRO A 38 -12.00 -1.00 1.14
C PRO A 38 -13.22 -0.35 0.49
N THR A 39 -12.98 0.74 -0.24
CA THR A 39 -13.95 1.37 -1.13
C THR A 39 -13.26 1.80 -2.41
N ALA A 40 -13.74 1.29 -3.54
CA ALA A 40 -13.21 1.59 -4.85
C ALA A 40 -14.23 2.42 -5.66
N THR A 41 -13.87 3.68 -5.92
CA THR A 41 -14.69 4.59 -6.73
C THR A 41 -14.28 4.48 -8.18
N ARG A 42 -15.25 4.27 -9.07
CA ARG A 42 -15.01 4.12 -10.51
C ARG A 42 -15.78 5.13 -11.34
N ARG A 43 -15.19 5.52 -12.46
CA ARG A 43 -15.84 6.30 -13.52
C ARG A 43 -15.61 5.61 -14.85
N SER A 44 -16.68 5.24 -15.55
CA SER A 44 -16.61 4.54 -16.84
C SER A 44 -15.65 3.34 -16.77
N SER A 45 -15.92 2.43 -15.81
CA SER A 45 -15.12 1.25 -15.43
C SER A 45 -13.66 1.48 -14.98
N SER A 46 -13.15 2.72 -15.02
CA SER A 46 -11.79 3.04 -14.57
C SER A 46 -11.76 3.41 -13.08
N LEU A 47 -10.78 2.91 -12.32
CA LEU A 47 -10.57 3.21 -10.89
C LEU A 47 -10.11 4.65 -10.68
N VAL A 48 -10.98 5.56 -10.25
CA VAL A 48 -10.61 6.98 -10.07
C VAL A 48 -10.14 7.31 -8.65
N ALA A 49 -10.60 6.56 -7.66
CA ALA A 49 -10.12 6.68 -6.29
C ALA A 49 -10.28 5.35 -5.56
N PHE A 50 -9.37 5.10 -4.64
CA PHE A 50 -9.46 3.99 -3.70
C PHE A 50 -9.25 4.53 -2.29
N SER A 51 -10.10 4.12 -1.37
CA SER A 51 -9.99 4.49 0.04
C SER A 51 -10.25 3.27 0.91
N GLY A 52 -9.85 3.36 2.16
CA GLY A 52 -10.15 2.31 3.11
C GLY A 52 -9.76 2.70 4.51
N PHE A 53 -10.09 1.82 5.43
CA PHE A 53 -9.68 1.87 6.83
C PHE A 53 -9.63 0.46 7.39
N PHE A 54 -9.01 0.31 8.55
CA PHE A 54 -8.89 -0.96 9.25
C PHE A 54 -9.74 -0.94 10.51
N ILE A 55 -10.47 -2.01 10.77
CA ILE A 55 -11.12 -2.27 12.05
C ILE A 55 -10.25 -3.29 12.78
N ASN A 56 -9.92 -2.99 14.04
CA ASN A 56 -9.18 -3.88 14.92
C ASN A 56 -9.92 -3.91 16.27
N GLY A 57 -10.63 -4.99 16.56
CA GLY A 57 -11.56 -5.07 17.67
C GLY A 57 -12.73 -4.08 17.52
N ARG A 58 -12.74 -3.02 18.34
CA ARG A 58 -13.79 -1.97 18.32
C ARG A 58 -13.31 -0.63 17.76
N VAL A 59 -12.08 -0.57 17.27
CA VAL A 59 -11.45 0.70 16.87
C VAL A 59 -11.28 0.73 15.35
N THR A 60 -11.86 1.75 14.72
CA THR A 60 -11.50 2.14 13.36
C THR A 60 -10.17 2.87 13.38
N THR A 61 -9.22 2.40 12.58
CA THR A 61 -7.85 2.88 12.57
C THR A 61 -7.42 3.21 11.14
N ILE A 62 -6.64 4.29 11.05
CA ILE A 62 -5.89 4.72 9.88
C ILE A 62 -6.70 4.81 8.56
N PRO A 63 -7.77 5.64 8.49
CA PRO A 63 -8.39 5.96 7.21
C PRO A 63 -7.39 6.54 6.21
N PHE A 64 -7.51 6.12 4.95
CA PHE A 64 -6.70 6.60 3.84
C PHE A 64 -7.51 6.76 2.56
N VAL A 65 -6.99 7.57 1.64
CA VAL A 65 -7.49 7.69 0.27
C VAL A 65 -6.34 7.95 -0.69
N ILE A 66 -6.44 7.33 -1.87
CA ILE A 66 -5.60 7.59 -3.03
C ILE A 66 -6.50 7.93 -4.22
N SER A 67 -6.17 9.00 -4.93
CA SER A 67 -6.85 9.37 -6.18
C SER A 67 -5.94 9.11 -7.38
N PHE A 68 -6.54 8.63 -8.45
CA PHE A 68 -5.86 8.34 -9.70
C PHE A 68 -6.24 9.36 -10.77
N SER A 69 -5.26 9.70 -11.59
CA SER A 69 -5.43 10.54 -12.77
C SER A 69 -5.06 9.75 -14.01
N LYS A 70 -5.81 9.98 -15.10
CA LYS A 70 -5.52 9.44 -16.42
C LYS A 70 -4.91 10.55 -17.26
N THR A 71 -3.66 10.38 -17.69
CA THR A 71 -3.03 11.36 -18.58
C THR A 71 -3.55 11.19 -20.01
N SER A 72 -4.18 12.23 -20.56
CA SER A 72 -4.93 12.14 -21.82
C SER A 72 -4.09 12.03 -23.10
N LYS A 73 -2.76 12.13 -23.03
CA LYS A 73 -1.95 12.40 -24.24
C LYS A 73 -1.16 11.25 -24.83
N THR A 74 -0.80 10.19 -24.10
CA THR A 74 0.11 9.16 -24.66
C THR A 74 -0.01 7.75 -24.10
N SER A 75 -0.61 7.55 -22.92
CA SER A 75 -0.86 6.21 -22.38
C SER A 75 -2.14 6.22 -21.56
N ALA A 76 -2.97 5.20 -21.72
CA ALA A 76 -4.18 4.99 -20.92
C ALA A 76 -3.88 4.68 -19.43
N SER A 77 -2.63 4.86 -18.99
CA SER A 77 -2.11 4.44 -17.70
C SER A 77 -2.67 5.25 -16.55
N MET A 78 -3.16 4.56 -15.53
CA MET A 78 -3.65 5.15 -14.29
C MET A 78 -2.47 5.52 -13.38
N ARG A 79 -2.45 6.76 -12.89
CA ARG A 79 -1.34 7.28 -12.09
C ARG A 79 -1.81 8.03 -10.86
N ALA A 80 -1.18 7.73 -9.74
CA ALA A 80 -1.29 8.52 -8.53
C ALA A 80 0.03 9.27 -8.23
N MET A 81 -0.09 10.49 -7.72
CA MET A 81 1.00 11.32 -7.20
C MET A 81 0.98 11.34 -5.68
N PRO A 82 2.11 11.66 -4.99
CA PRO A 82 2.13 11.72 -3.52
C PRO A 82 1.12 12.70 -2.94
N MET A 83 0.84 13.80 -3.66
CA MET A 83 -0.17 14.80 -3.26
C MET A 83 -1.62 14.30 -3.39
N GLN A 84 -1.85 13.20 -4.10
CA GLN A 84 -3.15 12.57 -4.28
C GLN A 84 -3.39 11.43 -3.28
N PHE A 85 -2.45 11.22 -2.35
CA PHE A 85 -2.54 10.25 -1.28
C PHE A 85 -2.58 10.95 0.08
N THR A 86 -3.46 10.47 0.96
CA THR A 86 -3.46 10.85 2.36
C THR A 86 -3.84 9.66 3.22
N ALA A 87 -3.25 9.58 4.40
CA ALA A 87 -3.58 8.62 5.43
C ALA A 87 -3.48 9.34 6.78
N SER A 88 -4.46 9.14 7.67
CA SER A 88 -4.40 9.74 9.00
C SER A 88 -3.18 9.21 9.76
N CYS A 89 -2.58 10.02 10.63
CA CYS A 89 -1.47 9.61 11.49
C CYS A 89 -0.19 9.15 10.76
N ILE A 90 -0.09 9.36 9.44
CA ILE A 90 1.12 9.15 8.64
C ILE A 90 1.53 10.52 8.09
N GLY A 91 2.46 11.17 8.78
CA GLY A 91 2.85 12.56 8.57
C GLY A 91 4.18 12.72 7.82
N SER A 92 5.16 11.84 8.03
CA SER A 92 6.47 12.02 7.39
C SER A 92 6.41 11.77 5.88
N GLN A 93 7.22 12.48 5.09
CA GLN A 93 7.24 12.30 3.63
C GLN A 93 7.62 10.86 3.25
N ARG A 94 8.58 10.28 3.98
CA ARG A 94 9.00 8.90 3.81
C ARG A 94 7.84 7.94 4.07
N SER A 95 7.18 8.04 5.23
CA SER A 95 6.07 7.15 5.58
C SER A 95 4.89 7.31 4.63
N ARG A 96 4.58 8.54 4.18
CA ARG A 96 3.55 8.78 3.17
C ARG A 96 3.85 8.10 1.84
N LEU A 97 5.10 8.15 1.37
CA LEU A 97 5.48 7.48 0.13
C LEU A 97 5.41 5.96 0.26
N LEU A 98 5.91 5.39 1.37
CA LEU A 98 5.81 3.95 1.63
C LEU A 98 4.36 3.47 1.76
N ALA A 99 3.50 4.23 2.45
CA ALA A 99 2.08 3.92 2.57
C ALA A 99 1.37 3.97 1.21
N MET A 100 1.68 4.98 0.40
CA MET A 100 1.17 5.07 -0.97
C MET A 100 1.57 3.84 -1.81
N LEU A 101 2.85 3.44 -1.77
CA LEU A 101 3.32 2.24 -2.48
C LEU A 101 2.64 0.97 -1.97
N SER A 102 2.37 0.88 -0.66
CA SER A 102 1.63 -0.23 -0.04
C SER A 102 0.23 -0.38 -0.63
N VAL A 103 -0.48 0.74 -0.82
CA VAL A 103 -1.81 0.73 -1.46
C VAL A 103 -1.73 0.34 -2.93
N ILE A 104 -0.74 0.84 -3.69
CA ILE A 104 -0.55 0.47 -5.09
C ILE A 104 -0.26 -1.04 -5.24
N ASP A 105 0.65 -1.58 -4.42
CA ASP A 105 1.00 -3.00 -4.40
C ASP A 105 -0.21 -3.87 -4.04
N TYR A 106 -1.01 -3.45 -3.04
CA TYR A 106 -2.28 -4.12 -2.73
C TYR A 106 -3.23 -4.13 -3.94
N LEU A 107 -3.43 -2.99 -4.60
CA LEU A 107 -4.36 -2.88 -5.73
C LEU A 107 -3.91 -3.70 -6.93
N GLU A 108 -2.62 -3.79 -7.19
CA GLU A 108 -2.06 -4.67 -8.22
C GLU A 108 -2.33 -6.15 -7.90
N ARG A 109 -2.12 -6.56 -6.64
CA ARG A 109 -2.35 -7.94 -6.18
C ARG A 109 -3.82 -8.34 -6.18
N ASP A 110 -4.70 -7.41 -5.82
CA ASP A 110 -6.17 -7.60 -5.80
C ASP A 110 -6.78 -7.53 -7.21
N GLY A 111 -5.99 -7.21 -8.24
CA GLY A 111 -6.43 -7.10 -9.63
C GLY A 111 -7.19 -5.81 -9.96
N GLU A 112 -7.21 -4.85 -9.04
CA GLU A 112 -7.82 -3.52 -9.22
C GLU A 112 -6.95 -2.60 -10.10
N LEU A 113 -5.64 -2.82 -10.10
CA LEU A 113 -4.70 -2.19 -11.03
C LEU A 113 -4.01 -3.27 -11.88
N PRO A 114 -3.94 -3.11 -13.21
CA PRO A 114 -3.14 -4.00 -14.04
C PRO A 114 -1.65 -3.79 -13.75
N PRO A 115 -0.78 -4.80 -13.94
CA PRO A 115 0.67 -4.66 -13.71
C PRO A 115 1.32 -3.52 -14.51
N ALA A 116 0.79 -3.20 -15.69
CA ALA A 116 1.23 -2.07 -16.50
C ALA A 116 1.04 -0.69 -15.82
N ASP A 117 0.11 -0.62 -14.86
CA ASP A 117 -0.16 0.54 -14.00
C ASP A 117 0.17 0.22 -12.53
N GLY A 118 0.92 -0.85 -12.27
CA GLY A 118 1.20 -1.38 -10.94
C GLY A 118 2.35 -0.66 -10.23
N LEU A 119 2.94 -1.36 -9.27
CA LEU A 119 3.98 -0.89 -8.37
C LEU A 119 5.23 -0.43 -9.13
N VAL A 120 5.72 -1.23 -10.09
CA VAL A 120 6.96 -0.95 -10.82
C VAL A 120 6.83 0.34 -11.64
N GLU A 121 5.73 0.48 -12.37
CA GLU A 121 5.47 1.68 -13.17
C GLU A 121 5.29 2.92 -12.26
N HIS A 122 4.56 2.78 -11.15
CA HIS A 122 4.42 3.86 -10.18
C HIS A 122 5.76 4.28 -9.57
N ILE A 123 6.66 3.35 -9.22
CA ILE A 123 8.00 3.67 -8.73
C ILE A 123 8.80 4.43 -9.80
N SER A 124 8.81 3.95 -11.04
CA SER A 124 9.49 4.61 -12.15
C SER A 124 9.00 6.06 -12.32
N TYR A 125 7.67 6.25 -12.33
CA TYR A 125 7.05 7.55 -12.45
C TYR A 125 7.36 8.48 -11.27
N LEU A 126 7.19 8.00 -10.03
CA LEU A 126 7.39 8.78 -8.81
C LEU A 126 8.82 9.29 -8.65
N THR A 127 9.78 8.48 -9.11
CA THR A 127 11.21 8.78 -9.08
C THR A 127 11.70 9.51 -10.34
N LYS A 128 10.85 9.66 -11.37
CA LYS A 128 11.24 10.08 -12.72
C LYS A 128 12.43 9.26 -13.26
N GLY A 129 12.33 7.93 -13.17
CA GLY A 129 13.40 7.03 -13.57
C GLY A 129 14.68 7.20 -12.75
N GLY A 130 14.56 7.57 -11.47
CA GLY A 130 15.70 7.80 -10.57
C GLY A 130 16.26 9.22 -10.51
N VAL A 131 15.75 10.15 -11.33
CA VAL A 131 16.18 11.58 -11.30
C VAL A 131 15.87 12.23 -9.95
N LEU A 132 14.76 11.86 -9.31
CA LEU A 132 14.41 12.35 -7.97
C LEU A 132 15.03 11.45 -6.92
N THR A 133 16.29 11.73 -6.56
CA THR A 133 17.15 10.91 -5.69
C THR A 133 16.53 10.58 -4.34
N ASP A 134 15.90 11.55 -3.68
CA ASP A 134 15.31 11.33 -2.35
C ASP A 134 14.14 10.33 -2.41
N ARG A 135 13.32 10.43 -3.47
CA ARG A 135 12.22 9.49 -3.69
C ARG A 135 12.75 8.12 -4.08
N ALA A 136 13.79 8.08 -4.92
CA ALA A 136 14.42 6.83 -5.32
C ALA A 136 15.01 6.08 -4.13
N ALA A 137 15.65 6.80 -3.19
CA ALA A 137 16.16 6.23 -1.94
C ALA A 137 15.04 5.60 -1.11
N ILE A 138 13.94 6.32 -0.90
CA ILE A 138 12.77 5.80 -0.15
C ILE A 138 12.14 4.60 -0.87
N CYS A 139 11.94 4.66 -2.19
CA CYS A 139 11.38 3.54 -2.96
C CYS A 139 12.27 2.29 -2.89
N LYS A 140 13.59 2.45 -2.82
CA LYS A 140 14.55 1.35 -2.68
C LYS A 140 14.42 0.62 -1.33
N GLU A 141 13.94 1.31 -0.30
CA GLU A 141 13.66 0.69 1.01
C GLU A 141 12.40 -0.18 1.01
N TYR A 142 11.51 -0.01 0.03
CA TYR A 142 10.17 -0.59 0.04
C TYR A 142 10.16 -2.14 0.18
N PRO A 143 11.00 -2.93 -0.54
CA PRO A 143 11.03 -4.38 -0.35
C PRO A 143 11.36 -4.80 1.09
N ALA A 144 12.42 -4.23 1.66
CA ALA A 144 12.81 -4.51 3.05
C ALA A 144 11.77 -4.01 4.05
N PHE A 145 11.08 -2.90 3.76
CA PHE A 145 9.95 -2.44 4.55
C PHE A 145 8.79 -3.45 4.54
N ARG A 146 8.43 -4.05 3.39
CA ARG A 146 7.40 -5.09 3.30
C ARG A 146 7.75 -6.34 4.11
N GLU A 147 8.99 -6.79 4.04
CA GLU A 147 9.42 -7.95 4.83
C GLU A 147 9.36 -7.68 6.33
N ARG A 148 9.77 -6.48 6.76
CA ARG A 148 9.58 -6.07 8.16
C ARG A 148 8.09 -6.00 8.49
N ALA A 149 7.26 -5.39 7.64
CA ALA A 149 5.79 -5.36 7.72
C ALA A 149 5.22 -6.73 8.05
N ALA A 150 5.53 -7.72 7.21
CA ALA A 150 5.08 -9.09 7.37
C ALA A 150 5.48 -9.72 8.71
N LYS A 151 6.67 -9.40 9.25
CA LYS A 151 7.17 -9.92 10.53
C LYS A 151 6.45 -9.36 11.78
N ASP A 152 5.63 -8.33 11.63
CA ASP A 152 4.79 -7.85 12.74
C ASP A 152 3.44 -8.58 12.83
N LEU A 153 3.09 -9.41 11.85
CA LEU A 153 1.89 -10.23 11.89
C LEU A 153 2.09 -11.44 12.83
N PRO A 154 1.01 -12.06 13.32
CA PRO A 154 1.08 -13.34 14.03
C PRO A 154 1.87 -14.39 13.23
N TYR A 155 2.60 -15.26 13.93
CA TYR A 155 3.63 -16.12 13.36
C TYR A 155 3.19 -16.88 12.10
N ASP A 156 2.06 -17.60 12.16
CA ASP A 156 1.58 -18.41 11.03
C ASP A 156 1.25 -17.54 9.81
N LEU A 157 0.55 -16.42 10.03
CA LEU A 157 0.21 -15.46 8.97
C LEU A 157 1.45 -14.75 8.43
N SER A 158 2.44 -14.49 9.27
CA SER A 158 3.72 -13.92 8.86
C SER A 158 4.45 -14.85 7.88
N LEU A 159 4.46 -16.16 8.15
CA LEU A 159 5.06 -17.16 7.25
C LEU A 159 4.33 -17.21 5.91
N GLU A 160 3.00 -17.22 5.91
CA GLU A 160 2.20 -17.20 4.68
C GLU A 160 2.47 -15.95 3.84
N VAL A 161 2.54 -14.77 4.49
CA VAL A 161 2.82 -13.51 3.80
C VAL A 161 4.25 -13.50 3.25
N LEU A 162 5.25 -13.94 4.02
CA LEU A 162 6.63 -13.97 3.57
C LEU A 162 6.82 -14.93 2.39
N ALA A 163 6.24 -16.13 2.43
CA ALA A 163 6.25 -17.06 1.30
C ALA A 163 5.62 -16.42 0.04
N ALA A 164 4.48 -15.73 0.20
CA ALA A 164 3.84 -15.02 -0.90
C ALA A 164 4.66 -13.82 -1.44
N LEU A 165 5.57 -13.25 -0.64
CA LEU A 165 6.51 -12.22 -1.11
C LEU A 165 7.66 -12.82 -1.91
N GLU A 166 8.14 -14.00 -1.53
CA GLU A 166 9.21 -14.73 -2.23
C GLU A 166 8.76 -15.25 -3.59
N GLU A 167 7.54 -15.78 -3.70
CA GLU A 167 6.96 -16.24 -4.98
C GLU A 167 6.87 -15.13 -6.05
N VAL A 168 6.76 -13.87 -5.63
CA VAL A 168 6.70 -12.71 -6.54
C VAL A 168 8.09 -12.19 -6.90
N ALA A 169 9.12 -12.53 -6.11
CA ALA A 169 10.50 -12.13 -6.36
C ALA A 169 11.26 -13.13 -7.27
N ALA A 170 10.74 -14.36 -7.40
CA ALA A 170 11.26 -15.43 -8.25
C ALA A 170 10.75 -15.32 -9.70
#